data_AF-A0A522SED5-F1
#
_entry.id   AF-A0A522SED5-F1
#
_cell.length_a   1.000
_cell.length_b   1.000
_cell.length_c   1.000
_cell.angle_alpha   90.00
_cell.angle_beta   90.00
_cell.angle_gamma   90.00
#
_symmetry.space_group_name_H-M   'P 1'
#
loop_
_entity.id
_entity.type
_entity.pdbx_description
1 polymer ?
#
loop_
_entity_poly.entity_id
_entity_poly.type
_entity_poly.pdbx_seq_one_letter_code
_entity_poly.pdbx_strand_id
1 'polypeptide(L)'
;MGLSIFYSGKIRDYGEIESLTEEVVDIACDLGWQSTAINDEHLKGILISPEKCEPAVFTFVPDGRLCSPVSIGFNKPDDPFYYTIFTKTQFAGPDSHIAVIKLLKYISKKYFSEIKVNEEGLFWETGDELVLRKQFDRYNKMPDAFREMISGLDPVEGENPQSLADRIEEIIKKR
;
A
#
# COMPACT_ATOMS: atom_id res chain seq x y z
N MET A 1 -1.50 -12.75 2.08
CA MET A 1 -2.11 -11.44 1.75
C MET A 1 -2.12 -10.61 3.02
N GLY A 2 -1.82 -9.32 2.92
CA GLY A 2 -1.61 -8.43 4.06
C GLY A 2 -2.22 -7.07 3.76
N LEU A 3 -2.48 -6.27 4.79
CA LEU A 3 -3.30 -5.06 4.70
C LEU A 3 -2.89 -4.12 3.56
N SER A 4 -3.80 -4.03 2.59
CA SER A 4 -3.65 -3.29 1.35
C SER A 4 -4.83 -2.35 1.11
N ILE A 5 -4.54 -1.23 0.45
CA ILE A 5 -5.53 -0.31 -0.09
C ILE A 5 -5.55 -0.53 -1.60
N PHE A 6 -6.67 -1.01 -2.15
CA PHE A 6 -6.88 -1.14 -3.59
C PHE A 6 -7.76 -0.01 -4.08
N TYR A 7 -7.37 0.66 -5.16
CA TYR A 7 -8.15 1.76 -5.70
C TYR A 7 -8.01 1.91 -7.20
N SER A 8 -9.08 2.38 -7.82
CA SER A 8 -9.15 2.77 -9.22
C SER A 8 -10.07 3.98 -9.35
N GLY A 9 -9.96 4.72 -10.45
CA GLY A 9 -10.76 5.93 -10.62
C GLY A 9 -10.30 6.77 -11.79
N LYS A 10 -10.92 7.94 -11.91
CA LYS A 10 -10.66 8.90 -12.97
C LYS A 10 -10.62 10.31 -12.40
N ILE A 11 -9.63 11.09 -12.83
CA ILE A 11 -9.59 12.52 -12.52
C ILE A 11 -10.73 13.24 -13.23
N ARG A 12 -11.24 14.32 -12.63
CA ARG A 12 -12.33 15.12 -13.19
C ARG A 12 -11.87 15.95 -14.38
N ASP A 13 -10.72 16.58 -14.23
CA ASP A 13 -10.07 17.36 -15.27
C ASP A 13 -8.58 17.01 -15.29
N TYR A 14 -8.08 16.58 -16.46
CA TYR A 14 -6.67 16.23 -16.64
C TYR A 14 -5.75 17.46 -16.48
N GLY A 15 -6.27 18.67 -16.68
CA GLY A 15 -5.56 19.92 -16.42
C GLY A 15 -5.25 20.17 -14.94
N GLU A 16 -5.97 19.52 -14.02
CA GLU A 16 -5.78 19.70 -12.56
C GLU A 16 -4.64 18.83 -11.99
N ILE A 17 -3.96 18.00 -12.79
CA ILE A 17 -2.91 17.09 -12.29
C ILE A 17 -1.74 17.86 -11.66
N GLU A 18 -1.37 19.01 -12.21
CA GLU A 18 -0.29 19.84 -11.63
C GLU A 18 -0.68 20.35 -10.25
N SER A 19 -1.88 20.91 -10.09
CA SER A 19 -2.39 21.36 -8.78
C SER A 19 -2.57 20.21 -7.78
N LEU A 20 -3.04 19.04 -8.24
CA LEU A 20 -3.08 17.83 -7.40
C LEU A 20 -1.67 17.44 -6.94
N THR A 21 -0.70 17.48 -7.85
CA THR A 21 0.68 17.09 -7.57
C THR A 21 1.31 18.04 -6.55
N GLU A 22 1.20 19.36 -6.75
CA GLU A 22 1.70 20.38 -5.82
C GLU A 22 1.11 20.18 -4.41
N GLU A 23 -0.20 20.03 -4.31
CA GLU A 23 -0.86 19.87 -3.02
C GLU A 23 -0.49 18.56 -2.32
N VAL A 24 -0.32 17.47 -3.07
CA VAL A 24 0.15 16.19 -2.51
C VAL A 24 1.61 16.29 -2.09
N VAL A 25 2.46 17.03 -2.81
CA VAL A 25 3.84 17.33 -2.39
C VAL A 25 3.85 18.07 -1.06
N ASP A 26 3.03 19.13 -0.92
CA ASP A 26 2.97 19.90 0.31
C ASP A 26 2.57 19.02 1.51
N ILE A 27 1.53 18.21 1.35
CA ILE A 27 1.09 17.27 2.39
C ILE A 27 2.17 16.22 2.69
N ALA A 28 2.83 15.69 1.66
CA ALA A 28 3.91 14.72 1.84
C ALA A 28 5.09 15.33 2.61
N CYS A 29 5.48 16.56 2.28
CA CYS A 29 6.53 17.31 2.97
C CYS A 29 6.19 17.51 4.45
N ASP A 30 4.98 17.95 4.78
CA ASP A 30 4.52 18.16 6.15
C ASP A 30 4.54 16.87 6.98
N LEU A 31 4.27 15.72 6.34
CA LEU A 31 4.27 14.40 6.97
C LEU A 31 5.65 13.71 6.91
N GLY A 32 6.67 14.36 6.34
CA GLY A 32 8.02 13.81 6.19
C GLY A 32 8.10 12.64 5.22
N TRP A 33 7.15 12.52 4.28
CA TRP A 33 7.11 11.47 3.27
C TRP A 33 7.93 11.86 2.05
N GLN A 34 8.57 10.86 1.43
CA GLN A 34 9.22 11.07 0.14
C GLN A 34 8.16 11.16 -0.96
N SER A 35 8.39 12.01 -1.96
CA SER A 35 7.49 12.18 -3.10
C SER A 35 8.25 12.22 -4.42
N THR A 36 7.67 11.60 -5.44
CA THR A 36 8.21 11.59 -6.80
C THR A 36 7.11 11.99 -7.78
N ALA A 37 7.22 13.17 -8.38
CA ALA A 37 6.34 13.59 -9.46
C ALA A 37 6.75 12.91 -10.77
N ILE A 38 5.76 12.56 -11.59
CA ILE A 38 5.93 12.08 -12.95
C ILE A 38 5.20 13.05 -13.88
N ASN A 39 5.91 13.53 -14.90
CA ASN A 39 5.34 14.36 -15.95
C ASN A 39 5.85 13.90 -17.30
N ASP A 40 5.25 12.83 -17.80
CA ASP A 40 5.56 12.21 -19.10
C ASP A 40 4.34 12.33 -20.05
N GLU A 41 4.54 12.04 -21.33
CA GLU A 41 3.46 12.03 -22.33
C GLU A 41 2.42 10.92 -22.08
N HIS A 42 2.81 9.80 -21.47
CA HIS A 42 1.95 8.65 -21.21
C HIS A 42 1.40 8.61 -19.79
N LEU A 43 2.03 9.30 -18.84
CA LEU A 43 1.65 9.24 -17.44
C LEU A 43 2.02 10.53 -16.70
N LYS A 44 1.08 11.07 -15.92
CA LYS A 44 1.30 12.27 -15.11
C LYS A 44 0.76 12.13 -13.70
N GLY A 45 1.40 12.77 -12.72
CA GLY A 45 0.93 12.81 -11.34
C GLY A 45 2.06 12.55 -10.36
N ILE A 46 1.77 11.82 -9.28
CA ILE A 46 2.71 11.71 -8.15
C ILE A 46 2.66 10.36 -7.46
N LEU A 47 3.82 9.93 -6.95
CA LEU A 47 3.94 8.84 -5.99
C LEU A 47 4.41 9.42 -4.66
N ILE A 48 3.88 8.92 -3.55
CA ILE A 48 4.35 9.24 -2.20
C ILE A 48 4.72 7.97 -1.45
N SER A 49 5.72 8.06 -0.58
CA SER A 49 6.26 6.92 0.16
C SER A 49 6.35 7.26 1.65
N PRO A 50 5.29 6.95 2.43
CA PRO A 50 5.38 6.92 3.88
C PRO A 50 6.43 5.91 4.36
N GLU A 51 6.98 6.10 5.56
CA GLU A 51 7.96 5.16 6.11
C GLU A 51 7.38 3.74 6.23
N LYS A 52 8.13 2.72 5.79
CA LYS A 52 7.74 1.29 5.83
C LYS A 52 6.43 0.97 5.07
N CYS A 53 6.01 1.85 4.17
CA CYS A 53 4.86 1.68 3.29
C CYS A 53 5.33 1.46 1.85
N GLU A 54 4.61 0.66 1.08
CA GLU A 54 4.75 0.71 -0.38
C GLU A 54 4.31 2.11 -0.88
N PRO A 55 4.79 2.59 -2.04
CA PRO A 55 4.35 3.87 -2.55
C PRO A 55 2.83 3.92 -2.79
N ALA A 56 2.18 4.99 -2.35
CA ALA A 56 0.85 5.34 -2.82
C ALA A 56 0.98 6.13 -4.13
N VAL A 57 0.18 5.77 -5.13
CA VAL A 57 0.35 6.19 -6.53
C VAL A 57 -0.89 6.94 -6.98
N PHE A 58 -0.71 8.21 -7.35
CA PHE A 58 -1.73 9.11 -7.87
C PHE A 58 -1.28 9.61 -9.24
N THR A 59 -1.09 8.67 -10.16
CA THR A 59 -0.70 8.94 -11.54
C THR A 59 -1.81 8.55 -12.50
N PHE A 60 -1.92 9.30 -13.60
CA PHE A 60 -3.03 9.23 -14.55
C PHE A 60 -2.51 9.16 -15.97
N VAL A 61 -3.13 8.31 -16.78
CA VAL A 61 -2.92 8.27 -18.24
C VAL A 61 -3.71 9.40 -18.92
N PRO A 62 -3.42 9.78 -20.19
CA PRO A 62 -4.02 10.95 -20.86
C PRO A 62 -5.55 11.00 -20.91
N ASP A 63 -6.23 9.86 -20.78
CA ASP A 63 -7.69 9.82 -20.72
C ASP A 63 -8.28 10.10 -19.32
N GLY A 64 -7.41 10.37 -18.35
CA GLY A 64 -7.73 10.72 -16.97
C GLY A 64 -7.84 9.54 -16.00
N ARG A 65 -7.70 8.28 -16.45
CA ARG A 65 -7.78 7.11 -15.55
C ARG A 65 -6.52 6.96 -14.70
N LEU A 66 -6.72 6.57 -13.45
CA LEU A 66 -5.63 6.13 -12.58
C LEU A 66 -4.90 4.94 -13.22
N CYS A 67 -3.58 5.01 -13.24
CA CYS A 67 -2.74 3.90 -13.69
C CYS A 67 -1.39 3.97 -13.00
N SER A 68 -0.85 2.81 -12.61
CA SER A 68 0.48 2.76 -11.99
C SER A 68 1.58 2.65 -13.06
N PRO A 69 2.77 3.22 -12.85
CA PRO A 69 3.92 3.01 -13.73
C PRO A 69 4.25 1.51 -13.91
N VAL A 70 4.05 0.72 -12.85
CA VAL A 70 4.26 -0.73 -12.86
C VAL A 70 3.26 -1.41 -13.79
N SER A 71 1.97 -1.04 -13.73
CA SER A 71 0.95 -1.60 -14.62
C SER A 71 1.27 -1.33 -16.09
N ILE A 72 1.77 -0.13 -16.43
CA ILE A 72 2.17 0.20 -17.80
C ILE A 72 3.33 -0.67 -18.27
N GLY A 73 4.31 -0.94 -17.40
CA GLY A 73 5.51 -1.72 -17.77
C GLY A 73 5.29 -3.24 -17.83
N PHE A 74 4.34 -3.77 -17.06
CA PHE A 74 4.22 -5.22 -16.85
C PHE A 74 2.88 -5.84 -17.26
N ASN A 75 1.82 -5.03 -17.44
CA ASN A 75 0.49 -5.52 -17.80
C ASN A 75 0.08 -5.05 -19.20
N LYS A 76 -0.85 -5.78 -19.82
CA LYS A 76 -1.47 -5.34 -21.07
C LYS A 76 -2.69 -4.46 -20.78
N PRO A 77 -3.05 -3.50 -21.65
CA PRO A 77 -4.19 -2.61 -21.41
C PRO A 77 -5.56 -3.30 -21.26
N ASP A 78 -5.70 -4.53 -21.74
CA ASP A 78 -6.88 -5.39 -21.61
C ASP A 78 -6.89 -6.23 -20.32
N ASP A 79 -5.82 -6.17 -19.51
CA ASP A 79 -5.76 -6.83 -18.21
C ASP A 79 -6.79 -6.21 -17.24
N PRO A 80 -7.62 -7.02 -16.55
CA PRO A 80 -8.61 -6.53 -15.59
C PRO A 80 -8.03 -5.64 -14.48
N PHE A 81 -6.74 -5.78 -14.18
CA PHE A 81 -6.04 -5.04 -13.13
C PHE A 81 -5.20 -3.87 -13.68
N TYR A 82 -5.21 -3.61 -14.98
CA TYR A 82 -4.37 -2.55 -15.59
C TYR A 82 -4.57 -1.18 -14.93
N TYR A 83 -5.82 -0.80 -14.64
CA TYR A 83 -6.20 0.46 -13.97
C TYR A 83 -6.44 0.31 -12.47
N THR A 84 -6.05 -0.82 -11.87
CA THR A 84 -6.14 -1.03 -10.43
C THR A 84 -4.79 -0.77 -9.80
N ILE A 85 -4.76 0.15 -8.84
CA ILE A 85 -3.60 0.43 -8.01
C ILE A 85 -3.78 -0.29 -6.67
N PHE A 86 -2.69 -0.79 -6.11
CA PHE A 86 -2.68 -1.26 -4.73
C PHE A 86 -1.48 -0.68 -3.99
N THR A 87 -1.67 -0.42 -2.71
CA THR A 87 -0.61 0.05 -1.80
C THR A 87 -0.67 -0.74 -0.50
N LYS A 88 0.36 -1.53 -0.20
CA LYS A 88 0.46 -2.20 1.09
C LYS A 88 0.97 -1.27 2.16
N THR A 89 0.29 -1.33 3.30
CA THR A 89 0.54 -0.49 4.48
C THR A 89 0.79 -1.33 5.73
N GLN A 90 0.72 -2.66 5.65
CA GLN A 90 0.83 -3.58 6.78
C GLN A 90 2.05 -3.31 7.67
N PHE A 91 3.21 -3.02 7.08
CA PHE A 91 4.46 -2.79 7.82
C PHE A 91 4.64 -1.34 8.30
N ALA A 92 3.82 -0.40 7.81
CA ALA A 92 3.82 1.00 8.20
C ALA A 92 2.97 1.27 9.46
N GLY A 93 2.12 0.31 9.83
CA GLY A 93 1.23 0.40 10.98
C GLY A 93 -0.09 1.15 10.69
N PRO A 94 -1.02 1.12 11.67
CA PRO A 94 -2.37 1.65 11.50
C PRO A 94 -2.40 3.17 11.29
N ASP A 95 -1.50 3.93 11.91
CA ASP A 95 -1.53 5.40 11.81
C ASP A 95 -1.12 5.87 10.41
N SER A 96 -0.08 5.25 9.82
CA SER A 96 0.33 5.49 8.43
C SER A 96 -0.78 5.09 7.46
N HIS A 97 -1.45 3.95 7.70
CA HIS A 97 -2.60 3.52 6.90
C HIS A 97 -3.73 4.57 6.94
N ILE A 98 -4.09 5.05 8.13
CA ILE A 98 -5.11 6.09 8.31
C ILE A 98 -4.72 7.36 7.55
N ALA A 99 -3.46 7.78 7.62
CA ALA A 99 -2.97 8.98 6.95
C ALA A 99 -3.10 8.86 5.42
N VAL A 100 -2.69 7.72 4.83
CA VAL A 100 -2.86 7.46 3.39
C VAL A 100 -4.34 7.47 2.99
N ILE A 101 -5.22 6.85 3.79
CA ILE A 101 -6.66 6.85 3.52
C ILE A 101 -7.25 8.26 3.63
N LYS A 102 -6.86 9.06 4.62
CA LYS A 102 -7.32 10.44 4.78
C LYS A 102 -6.87 11.30 3.59
N LEU A 103 -5.63 11.15 3.14
CA LEU A 103 -5.14 11.80 1.93
C LEU A 103 -5.98 11.37 0.71
N LEU A 104 -6.19 10.06 0.52
CA LEU A 104 -6.98 9.56 -0.60
C LEU A 104 -8.43 10.08 -0.58
N LYS A 105 -9.07 10.12 0.59
CA LYS A 105 -10.41 10.72 0.77
C LYS A 105 -10.44 12.22 0.47
N TYR A 106 -9.36 12.92 0.81
CA TYR A 106 -9.24 14.35 0.58
C TYR A 106 -9.12 14.65 -0.92
N ILE A 107 -8.14 14.05 -1.60
CA ILE A 107 -7.92 14.28 -3.03
C ILE A 107 -9.06 13.73 -3.88
N SER A 108 -9.72 12.65 -3.46
CA SER A 108 -10.85 12.09 -4.21
C SER A 108 -12.03 13.04 -4.30
N LYS A 109 -12.38 13.70 -3.19
CA LYS A 109 -13.44 14.71 -3.17
C LYS A 109 -13.08 15.90 -4.07
N LYS A 110 -11.82 16.32 -4.04
CA LYS A 110 -11.38 17.53 -4.74
C LYS A 110 -11.16 17.31 -6.22
N TYR A 111 -10.48 16.24 -6.64
CA TYR A 111 -9.99 16.08 -8.01
C TYR A 111 -10.63 14.95 -8.80
N PHE A 112 -11.25 13.96 -8.16
CA PHE A 112 -11.75 12.79 -8.88
C PHE A 112 -13.19 13.01 -9.36
N SER A 113 -13.48 12.48 -10.55
CA SER A 113 -14.86 12.32 -11.04
C SER A 113 -15.46 11.01 -10.57
N GLU A 114 -14.64 9.96 -10.47
CA GLU A 114 -15.01 8.65 -9.93
C GLU A 114 -13.83 8.05 -9.17
N ILE A 115 -14.12 7.37 -8.07
CA ILE A 115 -13.16 6.55 -7.35
C ILE A 115 -13.85 5.32 -6.78
N LYS A 116 -13.18 4.17 -6.90
CA LYS A 116 -13.55 2.93 -6.23
C LYS A 116 -12.39 2.55 -5.33
N VAL A 117 -12.68 2.34 -4.05
CA VAL A 117 -11.69 1.89 -3.07
C VAL A 117 -12.19 0.60 -2.43
N ASN A 118 -11.29 -0.38 -2.34
CA ASN A 118 -11.48 -1.59 -1.57
C ASN A 118 -10.29 -1.71 -0.63
N GLU A 119 -10.54 -1.68 0.67
CA GLU A 119 -9.52 -1.50 1.70
C GLU A 119 -9.72 -2.58 2.78
N GLU A 120 -8.71 -3.40 3.00
CA GLU A 120 -8.83 -4.65 3.78
C GLU A 120 -8.98 -4.45 5.31
N GLY A 121 -8.59 -3.29 5.80
CA GLY A 121 -8.73 -2.80 7.17
C GLY A 121 -10.08 -2.17 7.50
N LEU A 122 -10.96 -1.99 6.50
CA LEU A 122 -12.33 -1.48 6.62
C LEU A 122 -12.47 -0.01 7.10
N PHE A 123 -11.38 0.71 7.25
CA PHE A 123 -11.36 2.10 7.69
C PHE A 123 -11.92 3.05 6.63
N TRP A 124 -11.71 2.75 5.34
CA TRP A 124 -12.24 3.57 4.25
C TRP A 124 -13.76 3.77 4.37
N GLU A 125 -14.52 2.69 4.61
CA GLU A 125 -15.98 2.75 4.71
C GLU A 125 -16.45 3.18 6.11
N THR A 126 -15.82 2.65 7.17
CA THR A 126 -16.33 2.82 8.54
C THR A 126 -15.84 4.10 9.21
N GLY A 127 -14.62 4.55 8.89
CA GLY A 127 -13.92 5.57 9.67
C GLY A 127 -13.58 5.13 11.11
N ASP A 128 -13.72 3.84 11.45
CA ASP A 128 -13.52 3.32 12.81
C ASP A 128 -12.08 2.82 13.00
N GLU A 129 -11.29 3.58 13.77
CA GLU A 129 -9.89 3.22 14.06
C GLU A 129 -9.76 1.94 14.90
N LEU A 130 -10.74 1.61 15.74
CA LEU A 130 -10.70 0.38 16.55
C LEU A 130 -10.89 -0.85 15.67
N VAL A 131 -11.77 -0.77 14.65
CA VAL A 131 -11.92 -1.83 13.65
C VAL A 131 -10.61 -2.03 12.89
N LEU A 132 -9.99 -0.94 12.43
CA LEU A 132 -8.72 -1.00 11.71
C LEU A 132 -7.62 -1.64 12.55
N ARG A 133 -7.44 -1.20 13.81
CA ARG A 133 -6.39 -1.74 14.70
C ARG A 133 -6.59 -3.24 14.95
N LYS A 134 -7.83 -3.69 15.15
CA LYS A 134 -8.14 -5.13 15.25
C LYS A 134 -7.79 -5.91 13.98
N GLN A 135 -7.94 -5.32 12.80
CA GLN A 135 -7.51 -5.96 11.56
C GLN A 135 -5.98 -6.05 11.51
N PHE A 136 -5.25 -4.99 11.87
CA PHE A 136 -3.79 -5.02 11.97
C PHE A 136 -3.31 -6.15 12.91
N ASP A 137 -3.89 -6.24 14.11
CA ASP A 137 -3.56 -7.30 15.07
C ASP A 137 -3.80 -8.69 14.49
N ARG A 138 -4.94 -8.87 13.79
CA ARG A 138 -5.29 -10.14 13.16
C ARG A 138 -4.30 -10.55 12.06
N TYR A 139 -3.93 -9.63 11.18
CA TYR A 139 -3.01 -9.90 10.07
C TYR A 139 -1.57 -10.12 10.54
N ASN A 140 -1.15 -9.46 11.62
CA ASN A 140 0.20 -9.57 12.15
C ASN A 140 0.39 -10.76 13.10
N LYS A 141 -0.69 -11.29 13.69
CA LYS A 141 -0.64 -12.41 14.65
C LYS A 141 0.23 -13.58 14.22
N MET A 142 0.06 -14.08 12.99
CA MET A 142 0.80 -15.26 12.51
C MET A 142 2.27 -14.94 12.18
N PRO A 143 2.58 -13.87 11.41
CA PRO A 143 3.96 -13.40 11.26
C PRO A 143 4.69 -13.17 12.59
N ASP A 144 4.03 -12.55 13.57
CA ASP A 144 4.62 -12.25 14.87
C ASP A 144 4.89 -13.53 15.66
N ALA A 145 3.92 -14.46 15.72
CA ALA A 145 4.11 -15.75 16.37
C ALA A 145 5.26 -16.57 15.74
N PHE A 146 5.40 -16.51 14.41
CA PHE A 146 6.50 -17.17 13.71
C PHE A 146 7.84 -16.49 13.98
N ARG A 147 7.88 -15.15 14.02
CA ARG A 147 9.07 -14.38 14.37
C ARG A 147 9.54 -14.68 15.80
N GLU A 148 8.62 -14.71 16.76
CA GLU A 148 8.92 -15.05 18.15
C GLU A 148 9.49 -16.47 18.26
N MET A 149 8.90 -17.44 17.54
CA MET A 149 9.39 -18.81 17.51
C MET A 149 10.84 -18.88 17.02
N ILE A 150 11.17 -18.26 15.88
CA ILE A 150 12.53 -18.27 15.32
C ILE A 150 13.51 -17.54 16.23
N SER A 151 13.10 -16.40 16.77
CA SER A 151 13.96 -15.56 17.62
C SER A 151 14.30 -16.24 18.95
N GLY A 152 13.48 -17.21 19.38
CA GLY A 152 13.72 -18.05 20.55
C GLY A 152 14.53 -19.32 20.28
N LEU A 153 15.00 -19.55 19.05
CA LEU A 153 15.84 -20.72 18.73
C LEU A 153 17.30 -20.42 19.07
N ASP A 154 17.87 -21.25 19.94
CA ASP A 154 19.31 -21.25 20.15
C ASP A 154 20.03 -21.79 18.90
N PRO A 155 21.15 -21.17 18.50
CA PRO A 155 22.04 -21.73 17.48
C PRO A 155 22.56 -23.09 17.91
N VAL A 156 22.56 -24.06 17.00
CA VAL A 156 23.09 -25.40 17.25
C VAL A 156 24.42 -25.56 16.51
N GLU A 157 25.48 -25.97 17.22
CA GLU A 157 26.80 -26.16 16.62
C GLU A 157 26.76 -27.24 15.53
N GLY A 158 27.35 -26.95 14.37
CA GLY A 158 27.35 -27.85 13.22
C GLY A 158 26.02 -27.92 12.44
N GLU A 159 25.02 -27.11 12.81
CA GLU A 159 23.76 -27.03 12.08
C GLU A 159 23.98 -26.47 10.66
N ASN A 160 23.46 -27.18 9.67
CA ASN A 160 23.41 -26.77 8.28
C ASN A 160 21.97 -26.36 7.90
N PRO A 161 21.75 -25.75 6.71
CA PRO A 161 20.42 -25.29 6.29
C PRO A 161 19.34 -26.37 6.30
N GLN A 162 19.67 -27.61 5.95
CA GLN A 162 18.71 -28.72 5.95
C GLN A 162 18.33 -29.10 7.38
N SER A 163 19.31 -29.29 8.27
CA SER A 163 19.03 -29.63 9.67
C SER A 163 18.27 -28.51 10.41
N LEU A 164 18.50 -27.24 10.05
CA LEU A 164 17.71 -26.12 10.56
C LEU A 164 16.26 -26.18 10.07
N ALA A 165 16.06 -26.45 8.77
CA ALA A 165 14.72 -26.58 8.19
C ALA A 165 13.94 -27.74 8.83
N ASP A 166 14.57 -28.90 9.01
CA ASP A 166 13.98 -30.06 9.68
C ASP A 166 13.59 -29.74 11.13
N ARG A 167 14.46 -29.00 11.86
CA ARG A 167 14.18 -28.57 13.24
C ARG A 167 12.99 -27.61 13.30
N ILE A 168 12.91 -26.64 12.38
CA ILE A 168 11.77 -25.72 12.27
C ILE A 168 10.48 -26.50 11.96
N GLU A 169 10.53 -27.46 11.04
CA GLU A 169 9.39 -28.30 10.69
C GLU A 169 8.86 -29.08 11.91
N GLU A 170 9.75 -29.69 12.69
CA GLU A 170 9.38 -30.42 13.91
C GLU A 170 8.76 -29.52 14.99
N ILE A 171 9.20 -28.27 15.11
CA ILE A 171 8.60 -27.31 16.05
C ILE A 171 7.20 -26.93 15.61
N ILE A 172 7.00 -26.69 14.30
CA ILE A 172 5.69 -26.32 13.74
C ILE A 172 4.69 -27.48 13.91
N LYS A 173 5.09 -28.73 13.69
CA LYS A 173 4.21 -29.91 13.86
C LYS A 173 3.73 -30.15 15.29
N LYS A 174 4.43 -29.61 16.30
CA LYS A 174 4.13 -29.85 17.73
C LYS A 174 3.19 -28.81 18.35
N ARG A 175 2.79 -27.78 17.60
CA ARG A 175 1.81 -26.77 18.00
C ARG A 175 0.45 -27.03 17.34
#